data_AF-A0A2N3CQ58-F1
#
_entry.id   AF-A0A2N3CQ58-F1
#
_cell.length_a   1.000
_cell.length_b   1.000
_cell.length_c   1.000
_cell.angle_alpha   90.00
_cell.angle_beta   90.00
_cell.angle_gamma   90.00
#
_symmetry.space_group_name_H-M   'P 1'
#
loop_
_entity.id
_entity.type
_entity.pdbx_description
1 polymer ?
#
loop_
_entity_poly.entity_id
_entity_poly.type
_entity_poly.pdbx_seq_one_letter_code
_entity_poly.pdbx_strand_id
1 'polypeptide(L)'
;MAQAATSDKTSDNRHRWEAPEAEPPLAAEALREWREAVERTRAIAREGDLSLSDVARKSGVPVPTLSAWYSASYNGSYPNITRRVQRWIASHDEAREALMGLPAEPGFVETPTARRLIEALIYAQTFPEFSVVTMGAGMGKTCAARHYAATRPHAYLVTMRPSTAGRHAMLQELAMALSVSEANPARLDRSIGAKLQRNGRHTLLIIDEAQNLVDDAVNQLRYFNDEFGCGIALLGNEAVYRRWGSLGGTSDKDGLAQVQSRIGLRILQRQVVPGDVEAILDAWGIEDAETRKLAHAIARRPGALRGLGKALKLASMLALGGGEALGAGHLRQAWANRGGEELR
;
A
#
# COMPACT_ATOMS: atom_id res chain seq x y z
N MET A 1 -19.04 -0.75 50.40
CA MET A 1 -19.48 -1.02 49.01
C MET A 1 -18.27 -0.84 48.11
N ALA A 2 -17.77 -1.95 47.59
CA ALA A 2 -16.46 -2.04 46.95
C ALA A 2 -16.45 -1.39 45.56
N GLN A 3 -15.42 -0.59 45.31
CA GLN A 3 -15.07 -0.07 43.99
C GLN A 3 -14.51 -1.22 43.14
N ALA A 4 -15.18 -1.53 42.04
CA ALA A 4 -14.68 -2.44 41.03
C ALA A 4 -13.73 -1.69 40.10
N ALA A 5 -12.43 -1.93 40.28
CA ALA A 5 -11.42 -1.62 39.28
C ALA A 5 -11.58 -2.59 38.11
N THR A 6 -12.13 -2.12 37.01
CA THR A 6 -12.15 -2.83 35.73
C THR A 6 -10.73 -2.80 35.17
N SER A 7 -10.03 -3.92 35.28
CA SER A 7 -8.71 -4.11 34.69
C SER A 7 -8.82 -4.14 33.17
N ASP A 8 -8.07 -3.24 32.56
CA ASP A 8 -7.82 -3.16 31.13
C ASP A 8 -7.05 -4.44 30.71
N LYS A 9 -7.73 -5.34 30.01
CA LYS A 9 -7.18 -6.59 29.44
C LYS A 9 -7.00 -6.45 27.94
N THR A 10 -6.26 -5.44 27.48
CA THR A 10 -5.50 -5.56 26.23
C THR A 10 -4.19 -6.26 26.55
N SER A 11 -4.23 -7.59 26.61
CA SER A 11 -3.05 -8.41 26.85
C SER A 11 -2.01 -8.18 25.76
N ASP A 12 -0.85 -7.68 26.18
CA ASP A 12 0.43 -7.65 25.48
C ASP A 12 0.80 -9.08 25.05
N ASN A 13 0.28 -9.51 23.89
CA ASN A 13 0.44 -10.88 23.37
C ASN A 13 1.78 -11.05 22.63
N ARG A 14 2.81 -10.30 23.05
CA ARG A 14 4.18 -10.42 22.56
C ARG A 14 4.88 -11.50 23.37
N HIS A 15 4.97 -12.70 22.78
CA HIS A 15 5.84 -13.73 23.31
C HIS A 15 7.29 -13.21 23.31
N ARG A 16 7.97 -13.20 24.45
CA ARG A 16 9.28 -12.55 24.62
C ARG A 16 10.45 -13.31 23.98
N TRP A 17 10.18 -14.42 23.28
CA TRP A 17 11.18 -15.31 22.66
C TRP A 17 12.40 -15.49 23.57
N GLU A 18 12.15 -15.82 24.83
CA GLU A 18 13.21 -16.09 25.82
C GLU A 18 13.78 -17.49 25.56
N ALA A 19 15.00 -17.75 26.05
CA ALA A 19 15.57 -19.09 25.90
C ALA A 19 14.67 -20.12 26.61
N PRO A 20 14.46 -21.32 26.04
CA PRO A 20 13.70 -22.37 26.73
C PRO A 20 14.39 -22.74 28.04
N GLU A 21 13.61 -22.92 29.10
CA GLU A 21 14.13 -23.35 30.41
C GLU A 21 14.49 -24.83 30.46
N ALA A 22 13.97 -25.62 29.52
CA ALA A 22 14.13 -27.07 29.48
C ALA A 22 14.46 -27.57 28.07
N GLU A 23 14.99 -28.78 28.01
CA GLU A 23 15.28 -29.49 26.76
C GLU A 23 14.41 -30.73 26.63
N PRO A 24 13.94 -31.06 25.41
CA PRO A 24 13.13 -32.25 25.20
C PRO A 24 14.01 -33.51 25.28
N PRO A 25 13.46 -34.64 25.76
CA PRO A 25 14.19 -35.90 25.90
C PRO A 25 14.39 -36.58 24.52
N LEU A 26 15.28 -36.02 23.69
CA LEU A 26 15.56 -36.46 22.33
C LEU A 26 16.95 -37.11 22.22
N ALA A 27 17.12 -37.96 21.19
CA ALA A 27 18.45 -38.46 20.82
C ALA A 27 19.38 -37.30 20.41
N ALA A 28 20.69 -37.49 20.55
CA ALA A 28 21.68 -36.42 20.40
C ALA A 28 21.55 -35.62 19.09
N GLU A 29 21.27 -36.29 17.96
CA GLU A 29 21.09 -35.62 16.67
C GLU A 29 19.82 -34.75 16.62
N ALA A 30 18.66 -35.33 16.98
CA ALA A 30 17.39 -34.60 17.01
C ALA A 30 17.39 -33.46 18.04
N LEU A 31 18.13 -33.61 19.14
CA LEU A 31 18.31 -32.56 20.15
C LEU A 31 19.15 -31.39 19.58
N ARG A 32 20.21 -31.67 18.82
CA ARG A 32 20.99 -30.62 18.13
C ARG A 32 20.13 -29.84 17.13
N GLU A 33 19.38 -30.55 16.28
CA GLU A 33 18.49 -29.93 15.29
C GLU A 33 17.42 -29.04 15.96
N TRP A 34 16.85 -29.50 17.08
CA TRP A 34 15.89 -28.72 17.85
C TRP A 34 16.53 -27.46 18.43
N ARG A 35 17.71 -27.55 19.07
CA ARG A 35 18.43 -26.39 19.63
C ARG A 35 18.73 -25.34 18.57
N GLU A 36 19.22 -25.76 17.41
CA GLU A 36 19.52 -24.87 16.29
C GLU A 36 18.25 -24.17 15.77
N ALA A 37 17.18 -24.94 15.55
CA ALA A 37 15.92 -24.38 15.07
C ALA A 37 15.29 -23.39 16.08
N VAL A 38 15.38 -23.67 17.38
CA VAL A 38 14.88 -22.77 18.44
C VAL A 38 15.68 -21.46 18.44
N GLU A 39 17.01 -21.52 18.43
CA GLU A 39 17.83 -20.32 18.48
C GLU A 39 17.68 -19.45 17.23
N ARG A 40 17.61 -20.07 16.04
CA ARG A 40 17.30 -19.36 14.79
C ARG A 40 15.91 -18.73 14.79
N THR A 41 14.89 -19.47 15.24
CA THR A 41 13.51 -18.95 15.37
C THR A 41 13.49 -17.72 16.26
N ARG A 42 14.18 -17.79 17.40
CA ARG A 42 14.30 -16.71 18.39
C ARG A 42 14.98 -15.48 17.81
N ALA A 43 16.10 -15.65 17.10
CA ALA A 43 16.80 -14.55 16.46
C ALA A 43 15.90 -13.84 15.42
N ILE A 44 15.30 -14.61 14.51
CA ILE A 44 14.40 -14.09 13.46
C ILE A 44 13.20 -13.37 14.05
N ALA A 45 12.57 -13.97 15.08
CA ALA A 45 11.35 -13.42 15.64
C ALA A 45 11.60 -12.15 16.45
N ARG A 46 12.75 -12.03 17.13
CA ARG A 46 13.15 -10.80 17.83
C ARG A 46 13.48 -9.67 16.85
N GLU A 47 14.21 -9.97 15.79
CA GLU A 47 14.58 -8.97 14.79
C GLU A 47 13.35 -8.43 14.05
N GLY A 48 12.38 -9.29 13.74
CA GLY A 48 11.17 -8.92 13.03
C GLY A 48 9.97 -8.51 13.90
N ASP A 49 10.14 -8.38 15.22
CA ASP A 49 9.05 -8.22 16.22
C ASP A 49 7.85 -9.17 15.95
N LEU A 50 8.16 -10.43 15.61
CA LEU A 50 7.16 -11.42 15.21
C LEU A 50 6.47 -12.00 16.43
N SER A 51 5.15 -12.09 16.40
CA SER A 51 4.40 -12.82 17.43
C SER A 51 4.50 -14.34 17.23
N LEU A 52 4.17 -15.12 18.27
CA LEU A 52 4.06 -16.58 18.15
C LEU A 52 3.04 -16.98 17.07
N SER A 53 1.95 -16.20 16.92
CA SER A 53 0.94 -16.38 15.87
C SER A 53 1.50 -16.15 14.47
N ASP A 54 2.43 -15.19 14.30
CA ASP A 54 3.09 -14.96 13.02
C ASP A 54 4.00 -16.11 12.64
N VAL A 55 4.82 -16.60 13.58
CA VAL A 55 5.71 -17.75 13.33
C VAL A 55 4.91 -19.02 13.05
N ALA A 56 3.83 -19.26 13.80
CA ALA A 56 2.91 -20.37 13.57
C ALA A 56 2.31 -20.35 12.16
N ARG A 57 1.80 -19.18 11.73
CA ARG A 57 1.26 -18.99 10.38
C ARG A 57 2.31 -19.22 9.30
N LYS A 58 3.54 -18.71 9.49
CA LYS A 58 4.62 -18.82 8.50
C LYS A 58 5.22 -20.24 8.41
N SER A 59 5.35 -20.94 9.53
CA SER A 59 5.83 -22.33 9.58
C SER A 59 4.73 -23.37 9.29
N GLY A 60 3.47 -22.93 9.25
CA GLY A 60 2.29 -23.77 9.15
C GLY A 60 2.00 -24.60 10.41
N VAL A 61 2.78 -24.46 11.48
CA VAL A 61 2.60 -25.19 12.72
C VAL A 61 1.51 -24.49 13.55
N PRO A 62 0.47 -25.20 14.04
CA PRO A 62 -0.55 -24.58 14.89
C PRO A 62 0.06 -23.92 16.13
N VAL A 63 -0.46 -22.76 16.54
CA VAL A 63 0.06 -21.96 17.67
C VAL A 63 0.27 -22.79 18.95
N PRO A 64 -0.67 -23.64 19.41
CA PRO A 64 -0.47 -24.43 20.62
C PRO A 64 0.67 -25.45 20.48
N THR A 65 0.81 -26.05 19.29
CA THR A 65 1.86 -27.01 18.96
C THR A 65 3.23 -26.34 18.90
N LEU A 66 3.31 -25.16 18.29
CA LEU A 66 4.55 -24.39 18.22
C LEU A 66 4.99 -23.93 19.61
N SER A 67 4.04 -23.45 20.44
CA SER A 67 4.32 -23.05 21.82
C SER A 67 4.92 -24.20 22.62
N ALA A 68 4.29 -25.38 22.59
CA ALA A 68 4.73 -26.54 23.33
C ALA A 68 6.06 -27.10 22.81
N TRP A 69 6.30 -27.05 21.49
CA TRP A 69 7.57 -27.42 20.89
C TRP A 69 8.70 -26.48 21.31
N TYR A 70 8.43 -25.17 21.37
CA TYR A 70 9.39 -24.15 21.76
C TYR A 70 9.78 -24.27 23.24
N SER A 71 8.82 -24.51 24.13
CA SER A 71 9.04 -24.66 25.57
C SER A 71 9.45 -26.06 26.01
N ALA A 72 9.79 -26.96 25.07
CA ALA A 72 10.11 -28.36 25.34
C ALA A 72 9.04 -29.17 26.12
N SER A 73 7.76 -28.75 26.08
CA SER A 73 6.64 -29.39 26.78
C SER A 73 5.72 -30.21 25.86
N TYR A 74 6.09 -30.37 24.59
CA TYR A 74 5.31 -31.13 23.62
C TYR A 74 5.44 -32.63 23.83
N ASN A 75 4.32 -33.35 23.88
CA ASN A 75 4.27 -34.80 24.11
C ASN A 75 4.31 -35.65 22.82
N GLY A 76 4.46 -35.01 21.65
CA GLY A 76 4.47 -35.68 20.35
C GLY A 76 5.83 -35.70 19.67
N SER A 77 5.84 -35.92 18.36
CA SER A 77 7.07 -35.97 17.56
C SER A 77 7.70 -34.59 17.35
N TYR A 78 8.80 -34.32 18.06
CA TYR A 78 9.63 -33.13 17.83
C TYR A 78 10.24 -33.06 16.43
N PRO A 79 10.85 -34.14 15.87
CA PRO A 79 11.54 -34.05 14.57
C PRO A 79 10.65 -33.56 13.42
N ASN A 80 9.37 -33.91 13.43
CA ASN A 80 8.43 -33.42 12.41
C ASN A 80 8.21 -31.90 12.53
N ILE A 81 7.99 -31.40 13.74
CA ILE A 81 7.79 -29.97 13.99
C ILE A 81 9.08 -29.20 13.69
N THR A 82 10.22 -29.69 14.19
CA THR A 82 11.54 -29.10 13.93
C THR A 82 11.80 -28.96 12.44
N ARG A 83 11.50 -29.98 11.63
CA ARG A 83 11.66 -29.92 10.16
C ARG A 83 10.79 -28.84 9.50
N ARG A 84 9.55 -28.66 9.97
CA ARG A 84 8.65 -27.62 9.44
C ARG A 84 9.14 -26.23 9.79
N VAL A 85 9.63 -26.06 11.01
CA VAL A 85 10.26 -24.80 11.47
C VAL A 85 11.54 -24.53 10.68
N GLN A 86 12.41 -25.53 10.47
CA GLN A 86 13.62 -25.41 9.65
C GLN A 86 13.32 -25.02 8.20
N ARG A 87 12.28 -25.58 7.56
CA ARG A 87 11.87 -25.13 6.21
C ARG A 87 11.46 -23.67 6.18
N TRP A 88 10.77 -23.21 7.22
CA TRP A 88 10.43 -21.79 7.35
C TRP A 88 11.67 -20.93 7.56
N ILE A 89 12.60 -21.35 8.42
CA ILE A 89 13.88 -20.65 8.63
C ILE A 89 14.66 -20.57 7.31
N ALA A 90 14.79 -21.68 6.59
CA ALA A 90 15.48 -21.71 5.30
C ALA A 90 14.82 -20.77 4.28
N SER A 91 13.48 -20.80 4.16
CA SER A 91 12.76 -19.87 3.27
C SER A 91 12.91 -18.40 3.70
N HIS A 92 13.00 -18.14 5.01
CA HIS A 92 13.24 -16.79 5.53
C HIS A 92 14.66 -16.32 5.22
N ASP A 93 15.65 -17.20 5.39
CA ASP A 93 17.06 -16.90 5.16
C ASP A 93 17.36 -16.75 3.67
N GLU A 94 16.83 -17.61 2.80
CA GLU A 94 16.90 -17.47 1.34
C GLU A 94 16.29 -16.13 0.89
N ALA A 95 15.12 -15.76 1.41
CA ALA A 95 14.49 -14.48 1.10
C ALA A 95 15.32 -13.29 1.60
N ARG A 96 15.94 -13.41 2.78
CA ARG A 96 16.79 -12.37 3.36
C ARG A 96 18.10 -12.24 2.59
N GLU A 97 18.77 -13.34 2.25
CA GLU A 97 19.99 -13.36 1.44
C GLU A 97 19.73 -12.76 0.06
N ALA A 98 18.60 -13.09 -0.57
CA ALA A 98 18.20 -12.46 -1.84
C ALA A 98 17.96 -10.94 -1.74
N LEU A 99 17.71 -10.43 -0.53
CA LEU A 99 17.50 -9.00 -0.26
C LEU A 99 18.76 -8.31 0.32
N MET A 100 19.69 -9.06 0.90
CA MET A 100 20.92 -8.55 1.50
C MET A 100 21.86 -8.07 0.39
N GLY A 101 22.05 -6.75 0.31
CA GLY A 101 22.88 -6.10 -0.71
C GLY A 101 22.08 -5.47 -1.85
N LEU A 102 20.75 -5.63 -1.89
CA LEU A 102 19.94 -4.81 -2.80
C LEU A 102 19.98 -3.34 -2.35
N PRO A 103 20.06 -2.39 -3.29
CA PRO A 103 19.78 -1.00 -2.97
C PRO A 103 18.42 -0.91 -2.30
N ALA A 104 18.33 -0.18 -1.18
CA ALA A 104 17.04 0.11 -0.57
C ALA A 104 16.16 0.77 -1.62
N GLU A 105 14.99 0.19 -1.90
CA GLU A 105 14.03 0.81 -2.80
C GLU A 105 13.78 2.24 -2.28
N PRO A 106 13.95 3.27 -3.12
CA PRO A 106 13.67 4.63 -2.68
C PRO A 106 12.23 4.70 -2.17
N GLY A 107 12.03 5.46 -1.09
CA GLY A 107 10.70 5.70 -0.54
C GLY A 107 9.81 6.47 -1.51
N PHE A 108 8.95 7.34 -0.98
CA PHE A 108 8.21 8.24 -1.87
C PHE A 108 9.18 9.17 -2.62
N VAL A 109 9.22 9.05 -3.94
CA VAL A 109 9.98 9.96 -4.82
C VAL A 109 9.04 11.05 -5.30
N GLU A 110 9.36 12.30 -4.98
CA GLU A 110 8.59 13.46 -5.41
C GLU A 110 8.90 13.81 -6.88
N THR A 111 8.22 13.13 -7.79
CA THR A 111 8.32 13.44 -9.22
C THR A 111 7.53 14.70 -9.58
N PRO A 112 7.79 15.35 -10.74
CA PRO A 112 6.99 16.49 -11.21
C PRO A 112 5.48 16.18 -11.27
N THR A 113 5.10 14.99 -11.72
CA THR A 113 3.69 14.54 -11.73
C THR A 113 3.14 14.37 -10.32
N ALA A 114 3.93 13.82 -9.39
CA ALA A 114 3.52 13.64 -8.01
C ALA A 114 3.31 14.99 -7.31
N ARG A 115 4.22 15.95 -7.53
CA ARG A 115 4.11 17.33 -7.04
C ARG A 115 2.83 18.00 -7.52
N ARG A 116 2.54 17.94 -8.82
CA ARG A 116 1.32 18.51 -9.40
C ARG A 116 0.05 17.87 -8.82
N LEU A 117 0.07 16.55 -8.58
CA LEU A 117 -1.04 15.86 -7.93
C LEU A 117 -1.19 16.34 -6.48
N ILE A 118 -0.10 16.45 -5.73
CA ILE A 118 -0.10 16.97 -4.36
C ILE A 118 -0.68 18.38 -4.33
N GLU A 119 -0.29 19.27 -5.24
CA GLU A 119 -0.85 20.63 -5.36
C GLU A 119 -2.37 20.61 -5.58
N ALA A 120 -2.89 19.69 -6.41
CA ALA A 120 -4.33 19.51 -6.57
C ALA A 120 -5.03 19.07 -5.28
N LEU A 121 -4.40 18.21 -4.50
CA LEU A 121 -4.92 17.79 -3.19
C LEU A 121 -4.89 18.93 -2.17
N ILE A 122 -3.81 19.72 -2.15
CA ILE A 122 -3.72 20.94 -1.31
C ILE A 122 -4.84 21.90 -1.69
N TYR A 123 -5.05 22.12 -2.99
CA TYR A 123 -6.09 23.01 -3.49
C TYR A 123 -7.47 22.58 -2.99
N ALA A 124 -7.85 21.30 -3.20
CA ALA A 124 -9.13 20.77 -2.74
C ALA A 124 -9.29 20.80 -1.21
N GLN A 125 -8.20 20.67 -0.45
CA GLN A 125 -8.26 20.72 1.01
C GLN A 125 -8.38 22.16 1.53
N THR A 126 -7.74 23.11 0.85
CA THR A 126 -7.70 24.53 1.24
C THR A 126 -9.00 25.23 0.86
N PHE A 127 -9.45 24.99 -0.37
CA PHE A 127 -10.73 25.44 -0.90
C PHE A 127 -11.60 24.20 -1.00
N PRO A 128 -12.71 24.10 -0.23
CA PRO A 128 -13.53 22.90 -0.19
C PRO A 128 -14.30 22.76 -1.50
N GLU A 129 -13.59 22.31 -2.52
CA GLU A 129 -14.02 22.14 -3.90
C GLU A 129 -13.65 20.73 -4.39
N PHE A 130 -14.16 20.38 -5.56
CA PHE A 130 -13.73 19.17 -6.24
C PHE A 130 -12.40 19.40 -6.96
N SER A 131 -11.53 18.39 -6.90
CA SER A 131 -10.40 18.23 -7.80
C SER A 131 -10.51 16.91 -8.53
N VAL A 132 -10.37 16.93 -9.86
CA VAL A 132 -10.41 15.72 -10.68
C VAL A 132 -9.03 15.45 -11.27
N VAL A 133 -8.45 14.33 -10.87
CA VAL A 133 -7.11 13.90 -11.29
C VAL A 133 -7.23 12.64 -12.12
N THR A 134 -7.09 12.82 -13.43
CA THR A 134 -7.09 11.74 -14.40
C THR A 134 -5.68 11.50 -14.90
N MET A 135 -5.18 10.28 -14.67
CA MET A 135 -3.90 9.87 -15.22
C MET A 135 -3.98 8.46 -15.81
N GLY A 136 -3.10 8.16 -16.77
CA GLY A 136 -2.78 6.79 -17.20
C GLY A 136 -2.37 5.85 -16.04
N ALA A 137 -2.49 4.55 -16.29
CA ALA A 137 -2.13 3.52 -15.32
C ALA A 137 -0.60 3.52 -15.07
N GLY A 138 -0.20 3.33 -13.82
CA GLY A 138 1.21 3.21 -13.45
C GLY A 138 2.00 4.52 -13.36
N MET A 139 1.35 5.69 -13.39
CA MET A 139 2.01 7.01 -13.28
C MET A 139 2.06 7.59 -11.86
N GLY A 140 1.93 6.76 -10.82
CA GLY A 140 2.13 7.21 -9.43
C GLY A 140 0.92 7.82 -8.70
N LYS A 141 -0.28 7.92 -9.31
CA LYS A 141 -1.51 8.46 -8.67
C LYS A 141 -1.73 7.99 -7.23
N THR A 142 -1.90 6.67 -7.06
CA THR A 142 -2.16 6.04 -5.77
C THR A 142 -0.99 6.24 -4.78
N CYS A 143 0.25 6.28 -5.28
CA CYS A 143 1.43 6.48 -4.43
C CYS A 143 1.44 7.91 -3.86
N ALA A 144 1.22 8.92 -4.69
CA ALA A 144 1.12 10.32 -4.27
C ALA A 144 -0.08 10.55 -3.32
N ALA A 145 -1.24 9.94 -3.60
CA ALA A 145 -2.41 10.01 -2.72
C ALA A 145 -2.14 9.42 -1.33
N ARG A 146 -1.50 8.24 -1.26
CA ARG A 146 -1.10 7.61 0.01
C ARG A 146 -0.08 8.45 0.76
N HIS A 147 0.92 8.97 0.05
CA HIS A 147 1.92 9.85 0.65
C HIS A 147 1.27 11.11 1.25
N TYR A 148 0.34 11.72 0.51
CA TYR A 148 -0.41 12.89 0.99
C TYR A 148 -1.20 12.57 2.26
N ALA A 149 -2.01 11.52 2.25
CA ALA A 149 -2.83 11.12 3.40
C ALA A 149 -2.01 10.72 4.63
N ALA A 150 -0.81 10.14 4.43
CA ALA A 150 0.09 9.77 5.51
C ALA A 150 0.84 10.96 6.12
N THR A 151 1.06 12.03 5.35
CA THR A 151 1.88 13.18 5.77
C THR A 151 1.05 14.40 6.16
N ARG A 152 -0.26 14.41 5.89
CA ARG A 152 -1.13 15.55 6.18
C ARG A 152 -2.32 15.14 7.03
N PRO A 153 -2.63 15.93 8.08
CA PRO A 153 -3.81 15.68 8.89
C PRO A 153 -5.08 15.90 8.06
N HIS A 154 -6.16 15.22 8.47
CA HIS A 154 -7.50 15.38 7.92
C HIS A 154 -7.63 15.09 6.41
N ALA A 155 -6.68 14.34 5.84
CA ALA A 155 -6.78 13.80 4.49
C ALA A 155 -7.05 12.30 4.58
N TYR A 156 -8.19 11.87 4.04
CA TYR A 156 -8.65 10.49 4.12
C TYR A 156 -8.70 9.88 2.73
N LEU A 157 -7.95 8.79 2.54
CA LEU A 157 -7.90 8.06 1.28
C LEU A 157 -8.81 6.84 1.32
N VAL A 158 -9.69 6.73 0.33
CA VAL A 158 -10.50 5.55 0.06
C VAL A 158 -10.23 5.06 -1.36
N THR A 159 -10.01 3.76 -1.52
CA THR A 159 -9.82 3.14 -2.85
C THR A 159 -11.08 2.37 -3.24
N MET A 160 -11.75 2.82 -4.30
CA MET A 160 -13.00 2.22 -4.76
C MET A 160 -12.74 0.98 -5.62
N ARG A 161 -13.65 0.01 -5.52
CA ARG A 161 -13.62 -1.25 -6.28
C ARG A 161 -15.03 -1.53 -6.83
N PRO A 162 -15.20 -2.42 -7.82
CA PRO A 162 -16.52 -2.71 -8.36
C PRO A 162 -17.56 -3.10 -7.30
N SER A 163 -17.15 -3.82 -6.24
CA SER A 163 -18.04 -4.17 -5.12
C SER A 163 -18.42 -3.01 -4.20
N THR A 164 -17.71 -1.88 -4.26
CA THR A 164 -17.99 -0.67 -3.48
C THR A 164 -18.51 0.49 -4.32
N ALA A 165 -18.90 0.22 -5.57
CA ALA A 165 -19.35 1.21 -6.53
C ALA A 165 -20.58 2.04 -6.10
N GLY A 166 -21.49 1.41 -5.35
CA GLY A 166 -22.78 1.99 -4.95
C GLY A 166 -22.68 2.91 -3.72
N ARG A 167 -23.67 3.80 -3.57
CA ARG A 167 -23.73 4.82 -2.50
C ARG A 167 -23.50 4.25 -1.11
N HIS A 168 -24.25 3.22 -0.73
CA HIS A 168 -24.16 2.65 0.62
C HIS A 168 -22.79 2.02 0.90
N ALA A 169 -22.26 1.25 -0.06
CA ALA A 169 -20.94 0.62 0.08
C ALA A 169 -19.82 1.66 0.12
N MET A 170 -19.90 2.73 -0.68
CA MET A 170 -18.98 3.87 -0.58
C MET A 170 -19.04 4.54 0.80
N LEU A 171 -20.24 4.76 1.35
CA LEU A 171 -20.38 5.32 2.71
C LEU A 171 -19.75 4.43 3.77
N GLN A 172 -19.83 3.09 3.64
CA GLN A 172 -19.15 2.17 4.55
C GLN A 172 -17.62 2.32 4.46
N GLU A 173 -17.06 2.41 3.26
CA GLU A 173 -15.62 2.63 3.07
C GLU A 173 -15.16 3.98 3.66
N LEU A 174 -15.95 5.05 3.46
CA LEU A 174 -15.68 6.36 4.06
C LEU A 174 -15.76 6.29 5.59
N ALA A 175 -16.77 5.63 6.14
CA ALA A 175 -16.92 5.49 7.59
C ALA A 175 -15.72 4.75 8.21
N MET A 176 -15.25 3.67 7.58
CA MET A 176 -14.05 2.97 8.01
C MET A 176 -12.81 3.88 7.98
N ALA A 177 -12.58 4.59 6.87
CA ALA A 177 -11.44 5.49 6.73
C ALA A 177 -11.47 6.65 7.75
N LEU A 178 -12.66 7.16 8.06
CA LEU A 178 -12.88 8.24 9.02
C LEU A 178 -12.99 7.77 10.48
N SER A 179 -12.95 6.44 10.72
CA SER A 179 -13.21 5.82 12.02
C SER A 179 -14.55 6.25 12.63
N VAL A 180 -15.60 6.25 11.81
CA VAL A 180 -16.99 6.52 12.20
C VAL A 180 -17.71 5.18 12.39
N SER A 181 -18.26 4.97 13.58
CA SER A 181 -19.12 3.83 13.89
C SER A 181 -20.56 4.32 14.01
N GLU A 182 -21.44 3.81 13.17
CA GLU A 182 -22.88 4.10 13.20
C GLU A 182 -23.64 2.82 12.85
N ALA A 183 -24.50 2.38 13.77
CA ALA A 183 -25.26 1.15 13.63
C ALA A 183 -26.47 1.32 12.71
N ASN A 184 -27.00 2.55 12.59
CA ASN A 184 -28.16 2.83 11.75
C ASN A 184 -27.72 3.31 10.35
N PRO A 185 -27.95 2.53 9.28
CA PRO A 185 -27.59 2.92 7.90
C PRO A 185 -28.15 4.28 7.47
N ALA A 186 -29.33 4.67 7.97
CA ALA A 186 -30.00 5.92 7.62
C ALA A 186 -29.38 7.16 8.29
N ARG A 187 -28.45 6.98 9.24
CA ARG A 187 -27.72 8.06 9.92
C ARG A 187 -26.26 8.15 9.51
N LEU A 188 -25.77 7.16 8.75
CA LEU A 188 -24.36 7.01 8.42
C LEU A 188 -23.80 8.24 7.67
N ASP A 189 -24.56 8.77 6.73
CA ASP A 189 -24.22 9.97 5.97
C ASP A 189 -24.02 11.20 6.86
N ARG A 190 -24.95 11.43 7.82
CA ARG A 190 -24.86 12.52 8.78
C ARG A 190 -23.71 12.32 9.76
N SER A 191 -23.48 11.10 10.23
CA SER A 191 -22.37 10.78 11.12
C SER A 191 -21.00 10.99 10.44
N ILE A 192 -20.90 10.67 9.15
CA ILE A 192 -19.74 11.02 8.31
C ILE A 192 -19.61 12.53 8.18
N GLY A 193 -20.68 13.22 7.75
CA GLY A 193 -20.68 14.69 7.61
C GLY A 193 -20.26 15.43 8.86
N ALA A 194 -20.78 15.00 10.02
CA ALA A 194 -20.42 15.53 11.32
C ALA A 194 -18.93 15.32 11.67
N LYS A 195 -18.27 14.29 11.14
CA LYS A 195 -16.82 14.09 11.28
C LYS A 195 -16.04 15.02 10.35
N LEU A 196 -16.52 15.21 9.11
CA LEU A 196 -15.88 16.05 8.09
C LEU A 196 -15.80 17.52 8.50
N GLN A 197 -16.86 18.06 9.12
CA GLN A 197 -16.93 19.48 9.49
C GLN A 197 -16.13 19.87 10.75
N ARG A 198 -15.68 18.90 11.57
CA ARG A 198 -15.06 19.17 12.89
C ARG A 198 -13.78 20.01 12.82
N ASN A 199 -13.08 19.98 11.70
CA ASN A 199 -11.76 20.62 11.56
C ASN A 199 -11.85 21.92 10.74
N GLY A 200 -12.91 22.71 10.94
CA GLY A 200 -13.05 24.01 10.28
C GLY A 200 -13.13 23.94 8.76
N ARG A 201 -13.72 22.86 8.20
CA ARG A 201 -13.90 22.67 6.74
C ARG A 201 -12.61 22.46 5.93
N HIS A 202 -11.55 21.98 6.59
CA HIS A 202 -10.26 21.61 5.95
C HIS A 202 -10.04 20.10 5.82
N THR A 203 -11.12 19.32 5.83
CA THR A 203 -11.06 17.87 5.63
C THR A 203 -11.09 17.55 4.14
N LEU A 204 -10.20 16.66 3.70
CA LEU A 204 -10.13 16.18 2.31
C LEU A 204 -10.52 14.70 2.24
N LEU A 205 -11.45 14.38 1.34
CA LEU A 205 -11.74 13.02 0.91
C LEU A 205 -11.06 12.74 -0.43
N ILE A 206 -10.10 11.82 -0.43
CA ILE A 206 -9.41 11.34 -1.62
C ILE A 206 -10.03 10.02 -2.04
N ILE A 207 -10.66 9.99 -3.20
CA ILE A 207 -11.31 8.82 -3.78
C ILE A 207 -10.43 8.30 -4.92
N ASP A 208 -9.65 7.26 -4.65
CA ASP A 208 -8.85 6.57 -5.66
C ASP A 208 -9.68 5.51 -6.40
N GLU A 209 -9.29 5.25 -7.65
CA GLU A 209 -10.03 4.39 -8.59
C GLU A 209 -11.51 4.83 -8.76
N ALA A 210 -11.75 6.14 -8.80
CA ALA A 210 -13.07 6.76 -8.83
C ALA A 210 -13.93 6.35 -10.04
N GLN A 211 -13.35 5.82 -11.12
CA GLN A 211 -14.13 5.29 -12.25
C GLN A 211 -15.08 4.16 -11.85
N ASN A 212 -14.81 3.50 -10.71
CA ASN A 212 -15.67 2.45 -10.16
C ASN A 212 -16.96 3.01 -9.54
N LEU A 213 -17.04 4.31 -9.23
CA LEU A 213 -18.26 4.88 -8.64
C LEU A 213 -19.39 5.01 -9.65
N VAL A 214 -20.61 4.73 -9.18
CA VAL A 214 -21.83 5.13 -9.88
C VAL A 214 -22.12 6.62 -9.66
N ASP A 215 -22.87 7.26 -10.56
CA ASP A 215 -23.13 8.70 -10.51
C ASP A 215 -23.79 9.12 -9.20
N ASP A 216 -24.69 8.29 -8.69
CA ASP A 216 -25.40 8.50 -7.43
C ASP A 216 -24.47 8.51 -6.20
N ALA A 217 -23.39 7.74 -6.21
CA ALA A 217 -22.37 7.80 -5.17
C ALA A 217 -21.56 9.10 -5.24
N VAL A 218 -21.25 9.59 -6.45
CA VAL A 218 -20.58 10.89 -6.63
C VAL A 218 -21.49 12.06 -6.25
N ASN A 219 -22.80 11.96 -6.49
CA ASN A 219 -23.77 12.93 -5.99
C ASN A 219 -23.82 12.97 -4.46
N GLN A 220 -23.64 11.84 -3.78
CA GLN A 220 -23.50 11.82 -2.33
C GLN A 220 -22.22 12.53 -1.86
N LEU A 221 -21.11 12.38 -2.59
CA LEU A 221 -19.89 13.15 -2.34
C LEU A 221 -20.15 14.64 -2.53
N ARG A 222 -20.85 15.04 -3.60
CA ARG A 222 -21.25 16.44 -3.83
C ARG A 222 -22.04 16.99 -2.64
N TYR A 223 -23.00 16.23 -2.13
CA TYR A 223 -23.75 16.62 -0.94
C TYR A 223 -22.83 16.90 0.25
N PHE A 224 -21.80 16.08 0.48
CA PHE A 224 -20.84 16.33 1.57
C PHE A 224 -20.02 17.61 1.39
N ASN A 225 -19.60 17.89 0.15
CA ASN A 225 -18.91 19.12 -0.18
C ASN A 225 -19.80 20.35 0.10
N ASP A 226 -21.05 20.35 -0.37
CA ASP A 226 -21.97 21.47 -0.21
C ASP A 226 -22.41 21.70 1.25
N GLU A 227 -22.79 20.62 1.95
CA GLU A 227 -23.39 20.72 3.28
C GLU A 227 -22.31 20.86 4.37
N PHE A 228 -21.23 20.07 4.29
CA PHE A 228 -20.23 19.97 5.35
C PHE A 228 -18.92 20.69 5.03
N GLY A 229 -18.77 21.22 3.80
CA GLY A 229 -17.61 22.01 3.39
C GLY A 229 -16.31 21.21 3.37
N CYS A 230 -16.32 19.96 2.91
CA CYS A 230 -15.10 19.18 2.74
C CYS A 230 -14.57 19.24 1.30
N GLY A 231 -13.26 19.18 1.13
CA GLY A 231 -12.61 18.97 -0.17
C GLY A 231 -12.83 17.56 -0.70
N ILE A 232 -12.94 17.40 -2.02
CA ILE A 232 -13.12 16.09 -2.65
C ILE A 232 -12.16 15.94 -3.83
N ALA A 233 -11.28 14.95 -3.77
CA ALA A 233 -10.37 14.61 -4.86
C ALA A 233 -10.77 13.28 -5.51
N LEU A 234 -11.21 13.33 -6.78
CA LEU A 234 -11.51 12.14 -7.56
C LEU A 234 -10.31 11.74 -8.41
N LEU A 235 -9.66 10.64 -8.06
CA LEU A 235 -8.49 10.10 -8.74
C LEU A 235 -8.90 8.89 -9.57
N GLY A 236 -8.51 8.85 -10.83
CA GLY A 236 -8.78 7.67 -11.65
C GLY A 236 -8.23 7.74 -13.07
N ASN A 237 -8.86 6.96 -13.93
CA ASN A 237 -8.52 6.85 -15.34
C ASN A 237 -9.38 7.78 -16.22
N GLU A 238 -9.22 7.71 -17.53
CA GLU A 238 -9.90 8.57 -18.50
C GLU A 238 -11.43 8.47 -18.49
N ALA A 239 -12.01 7.41 -17.92
CA ALA A 239 -13.46 7.33 -17.71
C ALA A 239 -13.93 8.38 -16.68
N VAL A 240 -13.13 8.68 -15.65
CA VAL A 240 -13.41 9.75 -14.68
C VAL A 240 -13.45 11.11 -15.39
N TYR A 241 -12.47 11.38 -16.26
CA TYR A 241 -12.45 12.63 -17.03
C TYR A 241 -13.67 12.75 -17.95
N ARG A 242 -14.04 11.70 -18.67
CA ARG A 242 -15.20 11.76 -19.58
C ARG A 242 -16.53 11.95 -18.85
N ARG A 243 -16.68 11.36 -17.66
CA ARG A 243 -17.92 11.47 -16.86
C ARG A 243 -17.99 12.77 -16.08
N TRP A 244 -16.91 13.18 -15.42
CA TRP A 244 -16.95 14.30 -14.47
C TRP A 244 -15.93 15.40 -14.77
N GLY A 245 -14.89 15.14 -15.55
CA GLY A 245 -13.82 16.11 -15.81
C GLY A 245 -14.00 17.02 -17.03
N SER A 246 -14.80 16.65 -18.03
CA SER A 246 -14.97 17.43 -19.27
C SER A 246 -15.90 18.64 -19.07
N LEU A 247 -15.53 19.78 -19.68
CA LEU A 247 -16.40 20.93 -19.85
C LEU A 247 -17.15 20.75 -21.18
N GLY A 248 -18.48 20.58 -21.13
CA GLY A 248 -19.31 20.59 -22.35
C GLY A 248 -19.54 19.24 -23.05
N GLY A 249 -19.39 18.11 -22.37
CA GLY A 249 -19.80 16.81 -22.92
C GLY A 249 -21.32 16.63 -22.89
N THR A 250 -21.91 16.22 -24.01
CA THR A 250 -23.33 15.83 -24.23
C THR A 250 -23.81 14.73 -23.28
N SER A 251 -23.95 15.07 -22.00
CA SER A 251 -24.52 14.18 -20.98
C SER A 251 -25.82 14.82 -20.55
N ASP A 252 -26.93 14.43 -21.19
CA ASP A 252 -28.32 14.78 -20.82
C ASP A 252 -28.74 14.15 -19.49
N LYS A 253 -27.85 14.16 -18.48
CA LYS A 253 -28.10 13.66 -17.14
C LYS A 253 -27.76 14.79 -16.17
N ASP A 254 -28.79 15.50 -15.73
CA ASP A 254 -28.75 16.67 -14.84
C ASP A 254 -27.84 16.54 -13.60
N GLY A 255 -27.55 15.31 -13.14
CA GLY A 255 -26.65 15.05 -12.02
C GLY A 255 -25.15 15.29 -12.31
N LEU A 256 -24.68 15.09 -13.55
CA LEU A 256 -23.25 15.25 -13.88
C LEU A 256 -22.84 16.74 -13.95
N ALA A 257 -23.73 17.60 -14.45
CA ALA A 257 -23.48 19.05 -14.53
C ALA A 257 -23.26 19.68 -13.15
N GLN A 258 -23.92 19.15 -12.11
CA GLN A 258 -23.79 19.65 -10.74
C GLN A 258 -22.41 19.36 -10.14
N VAL A 259 -21.80 18.22 -10.45
CA VAL A 259 -20.43 17.93 -10.01
C VAL A 259 -19.46 18.80 -10.81
N GLN A 260 -19.67 18.93 -12.12
CA GLN A 260 -18.78 19.69 -13.01
C GLN A 260 -18.62 21.16 -12.61
N SER A 261 -19.69 21.80 -12.13
CA SER A 261 -19.68 23.20 -11.69
C SER A 261 -18.87 23.44 -10.40
N ARG A 262 -18.59 22.38 -9.62
CA ARG A 262 -17.86 22.44 -8.34
C ARG A 262 -16.39 22.04 -8.46
N ILE A 263 -15.95 21.65 -9.65
CA ILE A 263 -14.56 21.29 -9.87
C ILE A 263 -13.77 22.57 -10.15
N GLY A 264 -12.89 22.94 -9.21
CA GLY A 264 -11.91 23.99 -9.43
C GLY A 264 -10.75 23.49 -10.28
N LEU A 265 -10.00 22.50 -9.79
CA LEU A 265 -8.76 22.05 -10.41
C LEU A 265 -8.91 20.70 -11.13
N ARG A 266 -8.40 20.65 -12.38
CA ARG A 266 -8.39 19.47 -13.23
C ARG A 266 -6.97 19.11 -13.66
N ILE A 267 -6.60 17.85 -13.49
CA ILE A 267 -5.39 17.28 -14.07
C ILE A 267 -5.80 16.19 -15.05
N LEU A 268 -5.36 16.33 -16.30
CA LEU A 268 -5.41 15.28 -17.31
C LEU A 268 -3.99 15.03 -17.80
N GLN A 269 -3.47 13.84 -17.50
CA GLN A 269 -2.15 13.42 -17.95
C GLN A 269 -2.22 12.00 -18.52
N ARG A 270 -2.00 11.87 -19.83
CA ARG A 270 -2.09 10.56 -20.51
C ARG A 270 -0.74 9.85 -20.56
N GLN A 271 0.36 10.59 -20.51
CA GLN A 271 1.71 10.07 -20.71
C GLN A 271 2.64 10.47 -19.56
N VAL A 272 3.67 9.65 -19.35
CA VAL A 272 4.76 9.93 -18.42
C VAL A 272 5.56 11.11 -18.95
N VAL A 273 5.92 12.05 -18.06
CA VAL A 273 6.84 13.13 -18.42
C VAL A 273 8.28 12.69 -18.18
N PRO A 274 9.25 13.09 -19.02
CA PRO A 274 10.65 12.70 -18.85
C PRO A 274 11.20 13.00 -17.45
N GLY A 275 10.81 14.14 -16.86
CA GLY A 275 11.24 14.51 -15.50
C GLY A 275 10.77 13.55 -14.40
N ASP A 276 9.71 12.76 -14.62
CA ASP A 276 9.33 11.70 -13.67
C ASP A 276 10.32 10.55 -13.68
N VAL A 277 10.79 10.19 -14.88
CA VAL A 277 11.78 9.13 -15.06
C VAL A 277 13.10 9.55 -14.44
N GLU A 278 13.55 10.77 -14.74
CA GLU A 278 14.78 11.32 -14.16
C GLU A 278 14.74 11.32 -12.63
N ALA A 279 13.67 11.83 -12.02
CA ALA A 279 13.53 11.85 -10.57
C ALA A 279 13.62 10.44 -9.94
N ILE A 280 13.04 9.43 -10.60
CA ILE A 280 13.16 8.04 -10.15
C ILE A 280 14.61 7.56 -10.30
N LEU A 281 15.25 7.80 -11.43
CA LEU A 281 16.63 7.34 -11.66
C LEU A 281 17.64 8.00 -10.72
N ASP A 282 17.46 9.30 -10.44
CA ASP A 282 18.22 10.03 -9.43
C ASP A 282 18.06 9.38 -8.05
N ALA A 283 16.83 9.04 -7.65
CA ALA A 283 16.55 8.39 -6.38
C ALA A 283 17.18 6.98 -6.27
N TRP A 284 17.33 6.29 -7.40
CA TRP A 284 18.02 5.00 -7.49
C TRP A 284 19.55 5.14 -7.63
N GLY A 285 20.10 6.35 -7.73
CA GLY A 285 21.53 6.60 -7.91
C GLY A 285 22.08 6.18 -9.27
N ILE A 286 21.23 6.14 -10.31
CA ILE A 286 21.61 5.68 -11.65
C ILE A 286 22.08 6.87 -12.48
N GLU A 287 23.39 6.98 -12.73
CA GLU A 287 23.97 8.09 -13.51
C GLU A 287 24.24 7.72 -14.97
N ASP A 288 24.39 6.42 -15.28
CA ASP A 288 24.76 5.91 -16.59
C ASP A 288 23.76 6.29 -17.70
N ALA A 289 24.25 6.96 -18.74
CA ALA A 289 23.43 7.53 -19.81
C ALA A 289 22.64 6.46 -20.60
N GLU A 290 23.23 5.29 -20.85
CA GLU A 290 22.57 4.21 -21.59
C GLU A 290 21.45 3.58 -20.76
N THR A 291 21.68 3.39 -19.46
CA THR A 291 20.65 2.93 -18.51
C THR A 291 19.51 3.94 -18.41
N ARG A 292 19.81 5.24 -18.33
CA ARG A 292 18.79 6.30 -18.33
C ARG A 292 17.95 6.30 -19.60
N LYS A 293 18.60 6.23 -20.76
CA LYS A 293 17.93 6.16 -22.07
C LYS A 293 16.99 4.95 -22.15
N LEU A 294 17.44 3.78 -21.68
CA LEU A 294 16.62 2.57 -21.63
C LEU A 294 15.43 2.72 -20.68
N ALA A 295 15.62 3.34 -19.52
CA ALA A 295 14.55 3.60 -18.57
C ALA A 295 13.46 4.52 -19.13
N HIS A 296 13.82 5.55 -19.91
CA HIS A 296 12.85 6.37 -20.67
C HIS A 296 12.04 5.53 -21.65
N ALA A 297 12.71 4.65 -22.40
CA ALA A 297 12.05 3.76 -23.34
C ALA A 297 11.06 2.82 -22.63
N ILE A 298 11.43 2.25 -21.48
CA ILE A 298 10.57 1.41 -20.64
C ILE A 298 9.36 2.20 -20.12
N ALA A 299 9.58 3.41 -19.61
CA ALA A 299 8.51 4.22 -19.00
C ALA A 299 7.43 4.67 -19.99
N ARG A 300 7.71 4.66 -21.30
CA ARG A 300 6.72 4.94 -22.36
C ARG A 300 5.84 3.74 -22.70
N ARG A 301 6.22 2.52 -22.27
CA ARG A 301 5.47 1.28 -22.54
C ARG A 301 4.32 1.08 -21.55
N PRO A 302 3.38 0.16 -21.83
CA PRO A 302 2.33 -0.20 -20.88
C PRO A 302 2.92 -0.54 -19.50
N GLY A 303 2.32 0.03 -18.45
CA GLY A 303 2.82 -0.07 -17.08
C GLY A 303 3.59 1.16 -16.60
N ALA A 304 4.08 2.01 -17.49
CA ALA A 304 4.66 3.32 -17.18
C ALA A 304 5.72 3.25 -16.05
N LEU A 305 5.69 4.19 -15.10
CA LEU A 305 6.63 4.23 -13.97
C LEU A 305 6.54 2.99 -13.08
N ARG A 306 5.36 2.37 -12.95
CA ARG A 306 5.20 1.09 -12.23
C ARG A 306 5.95 -0.04 -12.94
N GLY A 307 5.92 -0.07 -14.27
CA GLY A 307 6.67 -1.01 -15.09
C GLY A 307 8.17 -0.82 -14.89
N LEU A 308 8.64 0.43 -14.99
CA LEU A 308 10.02 0.82 -14.74
C LEU A 308 10.49 0.42 -13.33
N GLY A 309 9.75 0.80 -12.29
CA GLY A 309 10.13 0.47 -10.91
C GLY A 309 10.25 -1.03 -10.66
N LYS A 310 9.38 -1.85 -11.26
CA LYS A 310 9.52 -3.31 -11.19
C LYS A 310 10.71 -3.84 -12.00
N ALA A 311 11.06 -3.21 -13.12
CA ALA A 311 12.23 -3.58 -13.91
C ALA A 311 13.52 -3.22 -13.16
N LEU A 312 13.60 -2.06 -12.52
CA LEU A 312 14.74 -1.62 -11.69
C LEU A 312 14.99 -2.57 -10.50
N LYS A 313 13.93 -3.02 -9.81
CA LYS A 313 14.07 -4.02 -8.74
C LYS A 313 14.69 -5.32 -9.24
N LEU A 314 14.15 -5.86 -10.34
CA LEU A 314 14.67 -7.10 -10.92
C LEU A 314 16.09 -6.92 -11.46
N ALA A 315 16.39 -5.79 -12.08
CA ALA A 315 17.73 -5.46 -12.54
C ALA A 315 18.74 -5.38 -11.39
N SER A 316 18.32 -4.86 -10.24
CA SER A 316 19.15 -4.79 -9.03
C SER A 316 19.44 -6.18 -8.48
N MET A 317 18.46 -7.09 -8.51
CA MET A 317 18.67 -8.50 -8.15
C MET A 317 19.65 -9.20 -9.09
N LEU A 318 19.56 -8.95 -10.40
CA LEU A 318 20.49 -9.51 -11.38
C LEU A 318 21.91 -8.98 -11.19
N ALA A 319 22.06 -7.67 -11.01
CA ALA A 319 23.35 -7.02 -10.79
C ALA A 319 24.02 -7.54 -9.51
N LEU A 320 23.26 -7.64 -8.41
CA LEU A 320 23.74 -8.20 -7.15
C LEU A 320 24.19 -9.66 -7.30
N GLY A 321 23.42 -10.48 -8.01
CA GLY A 321 23.78 -11.88 -8.27
C GLY A 321 25.06 -12.05 -9.10
N GLY A 322 25.40 -11.05 -9.92
CA GLY A 322 26.67 -10.99 -10.67
C GLY A 322 27.82 -10.31 -9.92
N GLY A 323 27.56 -9.70 -8.75
CA GLY A 323 28.55 -8.87 -8.05
C GLY A 323 28.88 -7.56 -8.79
N GLU A 324 27.97 -7.09 -9.66
CA GLU A 324 28.15 -5.93 -10.52
C GLU A 324 27.26 -4.75 -10.09
N ALA A 325 27.60 -3.54 -10.53
CA ALA A 325 26.72 -2.39 -10.42
C ALA A 325 25.54 -2.53 -11.40
N LEU A 326 24.37 -1.98 -11.02
CA LEU A 326 23.22 -1.94 -11.93
C LEU A 326 23.59 -1.14 -13.19
N GLY A 327 23.25 -1.70 -14.34
CA GLY A 327 23.54 -1.09 -15.64
C GLY A 327 22.54 -1.51 -16.71
N ALA A 328 22.72 -1.00 -17.93
CA ALA A 328 21.77 -1.16 -19.02
C ALA A 328 21.55 -2.64 -19.41
N GLY A 329 22.58 -3.49 -19.29
CA GLY A 329 22.48 -4.94 -19.52
C GLY A 329 21.47 -5.60 -18.58
N HIS A 330 21.64 -5.37 -17.27
CA HIS A 330 20.73 -5.85 -16.22
C HIS A 330 19.30 -5.35 -16.42
N LEU A 331 19.14 -4.06 -16.74
CA LEU A 331 17.82 -3.48 -16.96
C LEU A 331 17.13 -4.05 -18.21
N ARG A 332 17.88 -4.30 -19.29
CA ARG A 332 17.35 -4.92 -20.51
C ARG A 332 16.90 -6.36 -20.26
N GLN A 333 17.72 -7.14 -19.56
CA GLN A 333 17.38 -8.52 -19.19
C GLN A 333 16.16 -8.56 -18.25
N ALA A 334 16.12 -7.66 -17.26
CA ALA A 334 14.97 -7.52 -16.37
C ALA A 334 13.68 -7.15 -17.12
N TRP A 335 13.76 -6.27 -18.12
CA TRP A 335 12.61 -5.93 -18.96
C TRP A 335 12.13 -7.12 -19.80
N ALA A 336 13.05 -7.85 -20.42
CA ALA A 336 12.74 -9.05 -21.21
C ALA A 336 12.06 -10.15 -20.35
N ASN A 337 12.60 -10.42 -19.17
CA ASN A 337 12.04 -11.40 -18.21
C ASN A 337 10.61 -11.06 -17.75
N ARG A 338 10.21 -9.78 -17.89
CA ARG A 338 8.87 -9.30 -17.55
C ARG A 338 7.88 -9.34 -18.73
N GLY A 339 8.27 -9.97 -19.85
CA GLY A 339 7.48 -10.03 -21.08
C GLY A 339 7.48 -8.70 -21.85
N GLY A 340 8.49 -7.86 -21.62
CA GLY A 340 8.65 -6.61 -22.35
C GLY A 340 9.04 -6.85 -23.81
N GLU A 341 8.43 -6.12 -24.74
CA GLU A 341 8.85 -6.11 -26.15
C GLU A 341 10.29 -5.60 -26.30
N GLU A 342 10.96 -6.04 -27.37
CA GLU A 342 12.28 -5.52 -27.73
C GLU A 342 12.26 -4.00 -27.85
N LEU A 343 13.11 -3.35 -27.07
CA LEU A 343 13.28 -1.90 -27.07
C LEU A 343 14.27 -1.56 -28.19
N ARG A 344 13.73 -1.17 -29.35
CA ARG A 344 14.50 -0.62 -30.47
C ARG A 344 15.01 0.79 -30.18
#